data_AF-A0A2X0VWP1-F1
#
_entry.id   AF-A0A2X0VWP1-F1
#
_cell.length_a   1.000
_cell.length_b   1.000
_cell.length_c   1.000
_cell.angle_alpha   90.00
_cell.angle_beta   90.00
_cell.angle_gamma   90.00
#
_symmetry.space_group_name_H-M   'P 1'
#
loop_
_entity.id
_entity.type
_entity.pdbx_description
1 polymer ?
#
loop_
_entity_poly.entity_id
_entity_poly.type
_entity_poly.pdbx_seq_one_letter_code
_entity_poly.pdbx_strand_id
1 'polypeptide(L)'
;MYVHIRQSGNSKYVYIVEAYRNKKTGKIQHRTVERVGRYDILLQKDPDFLSKLKADAKNRTKIQKKEKAKISVNEMLNDESISSKIDIDTVYNGFPQYNYANIVLRIIFKDIFKLQYRINYLQQSHYSDTVDEDAPQCFDVFFHRILEKALGKYINKSDRYLYFLCDTYSPYEDLKAYRKYEKMLTEINDDVYFYIFNKMAKKANLPWLQFLPLSLDERFLNDLDISISHSENTGSINFDMIKELIQRKQSNYQLRMLMVLESIIAKAMLEIIKRRLKERLDLDVEIDDIQDALGHALLTPLIDPENADKIMYIKHACPYMGLINNILRVFELTPLQNFQNRSTLLRNLKMRYSSDVEILGQMVFNTYLYKNAIV
;
A
#
# COMPACT_ATOMS: atom_id res chain seq x y z
N MET A 1 17.77 -24.88 -28.68
CA MET A 1 17.69 -26.31 -29.02
C MET A 1 17.47 -26.46 -30.51
N TYR A 2 17.91 -27.58 -31.09
CA TYR A 2 17.71 -27.90 -32.49
C TYR A 2 17.72 -29.42 -32.69
N VAL A 3 17.21 -29.88 -33.84
CA VAL A 3 17.20 -31.30 -34.22
C VAL A 3 18.53 -31.67 -34.87
N HIS A 4 19.14 -32.76 -34.42
CA HIS A 4 20.40 -33.29 -34.95
C HIS A 4 20.23 -34.75 -35.34
N ILE A 5 20.71 -35.13 -36.52
CA ILE A 5 20.68 -36.51 -37.00
C ILE A 5 22.11 -37.06 -36.94
N ARG A 6 22.33 -38.19 -36.27
CA ARG A 6 23.65 -38.85 -36.23
C ARG A 6 23.58 -40.21 -36.91
N GLN A 7 24.63 -40.52 -37.65
CA GLN A 7 24.82 -41.86 -38.20
C GLN A 7 25.50 -42.74 -37.16
N SER A 8 25.00 -43.96 -37.01
CA SER A 8 25.54 -44.99 -36.13
C SER A 8 25.46 -46.33 -36.87
N GLY A 9 26.61 -46.80 -37.36
CA GLY A 9 26.65 -47.92 -38.31
C GLY A 9 25.83 -47.61 -39.58
N ASN A 10 24.96 -48.55 -39.96
CA ASN A 10 24.11 -48.42 -41.15
C ASN A 10 22.79 -47.66 -40.90
N SER A 11 22.57 -47.13 -39.69
CA SER A 11 21.31 -46.47 -39.32
C SER A 11 21.51 -45.02 -38.92
N LYS A 12 20.51 -44.18 -39.23
CA LYS A 12 20.44 -42.78 -38.80
C LYS A 12 19.50 -42.64 -37.61
N TYR A 13 19.90 -41.87 -36.60
CA TYR A 13 19.11 -41.60 -35.40
C TYR A 13 18.90 -40.10 -35.21
N VAL A 14 17.70 -39.73 -34.77
CA VAL A 14 17.26 -38.35 -34.56
C VAL A 14 17.33 -38.00 -33.07
N TYR A 15 17.89 -36.84 -32.78
CA TYR A 15 18.11 -36.30 -31.43
C TYR A 15 17.65 -34.84 -31.35
N ILE A 16 17.20 -34.41 -30.18
CA ILE A 16 17.09 -33.00 -29.83
C ILE A 16 18.32 -32.61 -29.03
N VAL A 17 19.01 -31.55 -29.48
CA VAL A 17 20.28 -31.09 -28.90
C VAL A 17 20.13 -29.66 -28.41
N GLU A 18 20.71 -29.35 -27.26
CA GLU A 18 20.81 -28.00 -26.71
C GLU A 18 22.27 -27.53 -26.77
N ALA A 19 22.49 -26.36 -27.36
CA ALA A 19 23.75 -25.64 -27.26
C ALA A 19 23.74 -24.77 -26.00
N TYR A 20 24.80 -24.85 -25.20
CA TYR A 20 24.98 -24.04 -24.00
C TYR A 20 26.43 -23.54 -23.92
N ARG A 21 26.64 -22.41 -23.24
CA ARG A 21 27.98 -21.84 -23.04
C ARG A 21 28.57 -22.39 -21.74
N ASN A 22 29.77 -22.96 -21.82
CA ASN A 22 30.47 -23.41 -20.62
C ASN A 22 30.92 -22.19 -19.81
N LYS A 23 30.43 -22.06 -18.57
CA LYS A 23 30.69 -20.89 -17.71
C LYS A 23 32.18 -20.71 -17.36
N LYS A 24 32.99 -21.79 -17.38
CA LYS A 24 34.42 -21.74 -17.04
C LYS A 24 35.32 -21.40 -18.23
N THR A 25 34.96 -21.84 -19.43
CA THR A 25 35.82 -21.72 -20.63
C THR A 25 35.26 -20.78 -21.70
N GLY A 26 34.01 -20.33 -21.57
CA GLY A 26 33.34 -19.46 -22.53
C GLY A 26 33.01 -20.10 -23.88
N LYS A 27 33.40 -21.36 -24.12
CA LYS A 27 33.15 -22.09 -25.37
C LYS A 27 31.73 -22.66 -25.42
N ILE A 28 31.16 -22.73 -26.62
CA ILE A 28 29.85 -23.37 -26.85
C ILE A 28 30.04 -24.88 -26.82
N GLN A 29 29.23 -25.57 -26.02
CA GLN A 29 29.13 -27.02 -25.94
C GLN A 29 27.71 -27.48 -26.22
N HIS A 30 27.55 -28.74 -26.61
CA HIS A 30 26.27 -29.31 -27.00
C HIS A 30 25.93 -30.50 -26.10
N ARG A 31 24.70 -30.57 -25.59
CA ARG A 31 24.17 -31.73 -24.87
C ARG A 31 22.93 -32.29 -25.55
N THR A 32 22.80 -33.61 -25.54
CA THR A 32 21.58 -34.28 -26.00
C THR A 32 20.50 -34.11 -24.94
N VAL A 33 19.37 -33.53 -25.33
CA VAL A 33 18.19 -33.35 -24.46
C VAL A 33 17.29 -34.57 -24.57
N GLU A 34 17.13 -35.10 -25.78
CA GLU A 34 16.20 -36.19 -26.05
C GLU A 34 16.70 -37.03 -27.23
N ARG A 35 16.57 -38.36 -27.13
CA ARG A 35 16.77 -39.29 -28.24
C ARG A 35 15.40 -39.68 -28.78
N VAL A 36 15.10 -39.26 -30.01
CA VAL A 36 13.76 -39.39 -30.60
C VAL A 36 13.55 -40.78 -31.23
N GLY A 37 14.54 -41.31 -31.94
CA GLY A 37 14.44 -42.65 -32.54
C GLY A 37 15.21 -42.83 -33.84
N ARG A 38 14.97 -43.95 -34.54
CA ARG A 38 15.58 -44.27 -35.84
C ARG A 38 14.84 -43.53 -36.96
N TYR A 39 15.59 -42.85 -37.81
CA TYR A 39 15.08 -41.88 -38.79
C TYR A 39 14.11 -42.50 -39.80
N ASP A 40 14.47 -43.65 -40.35
CA ASP A 40 13.70 -44.39 -41.35
C ASP A 40 12.34 -44.85 -40.81
N ILE A 41 12.29 -45.35 -39.57
CA ILE A 41 11.05 -45.76 -38.92
C ILE A 41 10.15 -44.55 -38.67
N LEU A 42 10.72 -43.42 -38.26
CA LEU A 42 9.95 -42.19 -38.01
C LEU A 42 9.41 -41.60 -39.32
N LEU A 43 10.19 -41.63 -40.40
CA LEU A 43 9.80 -41.14 -41.71
C LEU A 43 8.67 -41.98 -42.34
N GLN A 44 8.69 -43.30 -42.13
CA GLN A 44 7.63 -44.19 -42.60
C GLN A 44 6.30 -43.96 -41.86
N LYS A 45 6.36 -43.60 -40.57
CA LYS A 45 5.15 -43.35 -39.75
C LYS A 45 4.53 -41.99 -39.99
N ASP A 46 5.35 -40.96 -40.17
CA ASP A 46 4.91 -39.59 -40.45
C ASP A 46 5.92 -38.90 -41.38
N PRO A 47 5.59 -38.71 -42.67
CA PRO A 47 6.48 -38.03 -43.61
C PRO A 47 6.92 -36.63 -43.17
N ASP A 48 6.09 -35.94 -42.36
CA ASP A 48 6.32 -34.56 -41.92
C ASP A 48 6.94 -34.46 -40.51
N PHE A 49 7.36 -35.58 -39.91
CA PHE A 49 7.81 -35.61 -38.51
C PHE A 49 8.96 -34.64 -38.23
N LEU A 50 9.88 -34.44 -39.19
CA LEU A 50 11.03 -33.53 -39.05
C LEU A 50 10.61 -32.07 -38.94
N SER A 51 9.60 -31.67 -39.71
CA SER A 51 9.11 -30.29 -39.71
C SER A 51 8.42 -29.98 -38.37
N LYS A 52 7.58 -30.90 -37.89
CA LYS A 52 6.93 -30.81 -36.57
C LYS A 52 7.97 -30.77 -35.44
N LEU A 53 8.95 -31.68 -35.47
CA LEU A 53 9.99 -31.76 -34.44
C LEU A 53 10.90 -30.52 -34.40
N LYS A 54 11.20 -29.91 -35.55
CA LYS A 54 11.93 -28.63 -35.62
C LYS A 54 11.12 -27.48 -35.05
N ALA A 55 9.81 -27.42 -35.31
CA ALA A 55 8.92 -26.42 -34.73
C ALA A 55 8.86 -26.57 -33.20
N ASP A 56 8.74 -27.80 -32.71
CA ASP A 56 8.73 -28.10 -31.28
C ASP A 56 10.05 -27.71 -30.59
N ALA A 57 11.19 -28.04 -31.20
CA ALA A 57 12.51 -27.63 -30.67
C ALA A 57 12.65 -26.10 -30.59
N LYS A 58 12.08 -25.36 -31.55
CA LYS A 58 12.05 -23.89 -31.54
C LYS A 58 11.15 -23.36 -30.42
N ASN A 59 9.98 -23.95 -30.23
CA ASN A 59 9.04 -23.57 -29.17
C ASN A 59 9.61 -23.86 -27.78
N ARG A 60 10.20 -25.03 -27.55
CA ARG A 60 10.91 -25.36 -26.29
C ARG A 60 12.04 -24.38 -25.99
N THR A 61 12.78 -23.94 -27.01
CA THR A 61 13.83 -22.91 -26.86
C THR A 61 13.24 -21.55 -26.45
N LYS A 62 12.09 -21.16 -26.99
CA LYS A 62 11.40 -19.92 -26.59
C LYS A 62 10.90 -19.99 -25.15
N ILE A 63 10.29 -21.10 -24.75
CA ILE A 63 9.80 -21.33 -23.39
C ILE A 63 10.95 -21.26 -22.38
N GLN A 64 12.07 -21.96 -22.64
CA GLN A 64 13.23 -21.91 -21.75
C GLN A 64 13.90 -20.54 -21.68
N LYS A 65 13.89 -19.76 -22.77
CA LYS A 65 14.36 -18.37 -22.73
C LYS A 65 13.44 -17.49 -21.87
N LYS A 66 12.12 -17.69 -21.95
CA LYS A 66 11.14 -17.00 -21.09
C LYS A 66 11.32 -17.40 -19.62
N GLU A 67 11.54 -18.67 -19.31
CA GLU A 67 11.78 -19.15 -17.94
C GLU A 67 13.12 -18.66 -17.38
N LYS A 68 14.20 -18.69 -18.17
CA LYS A 68 15.51 -18.14 -17.76
C LYS A 68 15.46 -16.62 -17.55
N ALA A 69 14.67 -15.89 -18.32
CA ALA A 69 14.44 -14.46 -18.11
C ALA A 69 13.66 -14.18 -16.82
N LYS A 70 12.64 -15.00 -16.49
CA LYS A 70 11.93 -14.95 -15.20
C LYS A 70 12.86 -15.26 -14.02
N ILE A 71 13.76 -16.23 -14.18
CA ILE A 71 14.75 -16.58 -13.15
C ILE A 71 15.82 -15.50 -13.02
N SER A 72 16.32 -14.90 -14.10
CA SER A 72 17.32 -13.82 -14.01
C SER A 72 16.75 -12.54 -13.38
N VAL A 73 15.46 -12.27 -13.56
CA VAL A 73 14.77 -11.18 -12.84
C VAL A 73 14.65 -11.50 -11.35
N ASN A 74 14.34 -12.76 -10.99
CA ASN A 74 14.35 -13.18 -9.58
C ASN A 74 15.76 -13.20 -8.95
N GLU A 75 16.81 -13.54 -9.72
CA GLU A 75 18.21 -13.50 -9.26
C GLU A 75 18.72 -12.06 -9.12
N MET A 76 18.29 -11.12 -9.99
CA MET A 76 18.58 -9.69 -9.86
C MET A 76 17.85 -9.01 -8.70
N LEU A 77 16.72 -9.57 -8.25
CA LEU A 77 15.94 -9.03 -7.12
C LEU A 77 16.30 -9.66 -5.76
N ASN A 78 16.96 -10.82 -5.76
CA ASN A 78 17.43 -11.52 -4.55
C ASN A 78 18.91 -11.26 -4.24
N ASP A 79 19.61 -10.45 -5.03
CA ASP A 79 20.97 -10.03 -4.74
C ASP A 79 20.91 -8.89 -3.69
N GLU A 80 21.18 -9.23 -2.42
CA GLU A 80 21.21 -8.28 -1.28
C GLU A 80 22.18 -7.10 -1.51
N SER A 81 23.08 -7.20 -2.49
CA SER A 81 23.98 -6.11 -2.89
C SER A 81 23.30 -5.01 -3.74
N ILE A 82 22.12 -5.27 -4.29
CA ILE A 82 21.34 -4.34 -5.12
C ILE A 82 20.29 -3.57 -4.29
N SER A 83 19.80 -4.15 -3.17
CA SER A 83 18.83 -3.45 -2.31
C SER A 83 19.39 -2.19 -1.65
N SER A 84 20.72 -2.04 -1.58
CA SER A 84 21.38 -0.84 -1.06
C SER A 84 21.72 0.21 -2.14
N LYS A 85 21.38 -0.02 -3.41
CA LYS A 85 21.74 0.87 -4.53
C LYS A 85 20.63 1.18 -5.52
N ILE A 86 19.45 0.56 -5.40
CA ILE A 86 18.27 1.02 -6.13
C ILE A 86 17.71 2.19 -5.35
N ASP A 87 17.99 3.39 -5.85
CA ASP A 87 17.22 4.57 -5.54
C ASP A 87 15.78 4.29 -5.98
N ILE A 88 14.87 4.03 -5.03
CA ILE A 88 13.49 3.58 -5.27
C ILE A 88 12.76 4.56 -6.21
N ASP A 89 13.19 5.82 -6.23
CA ASP A 89 12.72 6.85 -7.16
C ASP A 89 12.97 6.53 -8.65
N THR A 90 13.98 5.72 -8.97
CA THR A 90 14.33 5.42 -10.37
C THR A 90 13.52 4.29 -11.00
N VAL A 91 12.95 3.36 -10.22
CA VAL A 91 12.21 2.19 -10.76
C VAL A 91 10.73 2.50 -10.99
N TYR A 92 10.14 3.43 -10.24
CA TYR A 92 8.70 3.70 -10.26
C TYR A 92 8.30 5.02 -10.95
N ASN A 93 9.26 5.72 -11.57
CA ASN A 93 9.09 7.02 -12.24
C ASN A 93 7.89 7.03 -13.23
N GLY A 94 6.71 7.41 -12.72
CA GLY A 94 5.46 7.60 -13.48
C GLY A 94 4.32 6.60 -13.26
N PHE A 95 4.50 5.57 -12.42
CA PHE A 95 3.44 4.63 -12.04
C PHE A 95 2.78 5.02 -10.71
N PRO A 96 1.45 4.88 -10.56
CA PRO A 96 0.78 5.19 -9.30
C PRO A 96 1.22 4.22 -8.20
N GLN A 97 1.50 4.76 -7.03
CA GLN A 97 1.80 4.08 -5.79
C GLN A 97 0.58 4.17 -4.87
N TYR A 98 0.25 3.09 -4.19
CA TYR A 98 -0.85 3.02 -3.25
C TYR A 98 -0.32 2.67 -1.87
N ASN A 99 -0.60 3.51 -0.89
CA ASN A 99 -0.33 3.21 0.50
C ASN A 99 -1.49 2.38 1.06
N TYR A 100 -1.18 1.17 1.56
CA TYR A 100 -2.17 0.25 2.15
C TYR A 100 -2.24 0.32 3.68
N ALA A 101 -1.41 1.13 4.31
CA ALA A 101 -1.49 1.37 5.75
C ALA A 101 -2.74 2.19 6.15
N ASN A 102 -3.35 2.92 5.20
CA ASN A 102 -4.62 3.60 5.43
C ASN A 102 -5.71 2.66 5.94
N ILE A 103 -5.67 1.36 5.59
CA ILE A 103 -6.63 0.37 6.07
C ILE A 103 -6.51 0.17 7.58
N VAL A 104 -5.29 0.12 8.12
CA VAL A 104 -5.06 0.04 9.57
C VAL A 104 -5.61 1.29 10.27
N LEU A 105 -5.29 2.47 9.73
CA LEU A 105 -5.79 3.74 10.28
C LEU A 105 -7.32 3.82 10.21
N ARG A 106 -7.92 3.32 9.13
CA ARG A 106 -9.37 3.28 8.92
C ARG A 106 -10.05 2.31 9.89
N ILE A 107 -9.45 1.16 10.21
CA ILE A 107 -9.94 0.26 11.28
C ILE A 107 -9.94 0.98 12.63
N ILE A 108 -8.87 1.72 12.96
CA ILE A 108 -8.83 2.48 14.22
C ILE A 108 -9.92 3.56 14.23
N PHE A 109 -10.03 4.33 13.15
CA PHE A 109 -11.02 5.39 13.00
C PHE A 109 -12.46 4.87 13.13
N LYS A 110 -12.78 3.82 12.36
CA LYS A 110 -14.13 3.31 12.19
C LYS A 110 -14.55 2.36 13.31
N ASP A 111 -13.71 1.42 13.69
CA ASP A 111 -14.12 0.30 14.53
C ASP A 111 -13.72 0.52 15.99
N ILE A 112 -12.56 1.15 16.23
CA ILE A 112 -12.06 1.40 17.59
C ILE A 112 -12.63 2.71 18.14
N PHE A 113 -12.41 3.82 17.42
CA PHE A 113 -12.93 5.13 17.81
C PHE A 113 -14.41 5.28 17.50
N LYS A 114 -14.95 4.56 16.50
CA LYS A 114 -16.35 4.67 16.06
C LYS A 114 -16.69 6.08 15.54
N LEU A 115 -15.71 6.73 14.91
CA LEU A 115 -15.87 8.10 14.43
C LEU A 115 -16.77 8.23 13.22
N GLN A 116 -16.70 7.29 12.28
CA GLN A 116 -17.63 7.25 11.15
C GLN A 116 -19.08 7.26 11.63
N TYR A 117 -19.42 6.42 12.62
CA TYR A 117 -20.76 6.39 13.20
C TYR A 117 -21.16 7.73 13.83
N ARG A 118 -20.27 8.35 14.61
CA ARG A 118 -20.56 9.62 15.29
C ARG A 118 -20.73 10.77 14.30
N ILE A 119 -19.86 10.88 13.31
CA ILE A 119 -19.93 11.94 12.29
C ILE A 119 -21.19 11.78 11.44
N ASN A 120 -21.52 10.56 11.02
CA ASN A 120 -22.77 10.31 10.28
C ASN A 120 -24.00 10.69 11.11
N TYR A 121 -24.02 10.34 12.40
CA TYR A 121 -25.11 10.73 13.30
C TYR A 121 -25.25 12.26 13.41
N LEU A 122 -24.15 12.99 13.59
CA LEU A 122 -24.17 14.45 13.70
C LEU A 122 -24.57 15.12 12.38
N GLN A 123 -24.09 14.59 11.25
CA GLN A 123 -24.47 15.05 9.92
C GLN A 123 -25.98 14.87 9.69
N GLN A 124 -26.52 13.69 9.99
CA GLN A 124 -27.94 13.41 9.84
C GLN A 124 -28.81 14.24 10.81
N SER A 125 -28.32 14.50 12.03
CA SER A 125 -29.10 15.20 13.06
C SER A 125 -29.14 16.72 12.86
N HIS A 126 -28.11 17.31 12.27
CA HIS A 126 -27.95 18.77 12.21
C HIS A 126 -27.74 19.32 10.78
N TYR A 127 -27.42 18.48 9.80
CA TYR A 127 -27.03 18.88 8.45
C TYR A 127 -27.54 17.91 7.37
N SER A 128 -28.74 17.35 7.53
CA SER A 128 -29.35 16.40 6.57
C SER A 128 -29.33 16.91 5.13
N ASP A 129 -29.48 18.22 4.95
CA ASP A 129 -29.59 18.88 3.64
C ASP A 129 -28.24 19.07 2.95
N THR A 130 -27.13 18.73 3.61
CA THR A 130 -25.76 18.81 3.06
C THR A 130 -25.27 17.49 2.46
N VAL A 131 -26.07 16.43 2.57
CA VAL A 131 -25.75 15.10 2.01
C VAL A 131 -25.99 15.13 0.50
N ASP A 132 -24.93 14.85 -0.22
CA ASP A 132 -24.93 14.76 -1.68
C ASP A 132 -24.40 13.37 -2.02
N GLU A 133 -25.23 12.58 -2.70
CA GLU A 133 -24.93 11.17 -2.98
C GLU A 133 -23.67 11.02 -3.83
N ASP A 134 -23.34 12.05 -4.63
CA ASP A 134 -22.20 12.06 -5.55
C ASP A 134 -20.92 12.67 -4.95
N ALA A 135 -20.97 13.20 -3.72
CA ALA A 135 -19.83 13.83 -3.07
C ALA A 135 -19.13 12.91 -2.05
N PRO A 136 -17.82 13.11 -1.77
CA PRO A 136 -17.17 12.46 -0.64
C PRO A 136 -17.96 12.70 0.64
N GLN A 137 -18.13 11.66 1.45
CA GLN A 137 -18.86 11.75 2.71
C GLN A 137 -18.03 12.55 3.72
N CYS A 138 -18.69 13.28 4.63
CA CYS A 138 -18.01 14.14 5.59
C CYS A 138 -16.96 13.38 6.44
N PHE A 139 -17.27 12.13 6.81
CA PHE A 139 -16.34 11.30 7.58
C PHE A 139 -15.08 10.91 6.80
N ASP A 140 -15.15 10.75 5.46
CA ASP A 140 -13.97 10.47 4.63
C ASP A 140 -13.07 11.69 4.56
N VAL A 141 -13.64 12.88 4.36
CA VAL A 141 -12.90 14.15 4.38
C VAL A 141 -12.20 14.36 5.74
N PHE A 142 -12.91 14.11 6.84
CA PHE A 142 -12.29 14.21 8.17
C PHE A 142 -11.19 13.16 8.38
N PHE A 143 -11.40 11.93 7.90
CA PHE A 143 -10.38 10.88 7.95
C PHE A 143 -9.14 11.25 7.14
N HIS A 144 -9.27 11.83 5.94
CA HIS A 144 -8.15 12.28 5.11
C HIS A 144 -7.30 13.32 5.83
N ARG A 145 -7.93 14.27 6.53
CA ARG A 145 -7.21 15.29 7.31
C ARG A 145 -6.40 14.67 8.45
N ILE A 146 -6.97 13.70 9.16
CA ILE A 146 -6.25 12.93 10.19
C ILE A 146 -5.10 12.13 9.56
N LEU A 147 -5.32 11.53 8.40
CA LEU A 147 -4.32 10.78 7.68
C LEU A 147 -3.14 11.67 7.26
N GLU A 148 -3.41 12.90 6.79
CA GLU A 148 -2.38 13.91 6.50
C GLU A 148 -1.58 14.30 7.75
N LYS A 149 -2.21 14.33 8.94
CA LYS A 149 -1.48 14.55 10.20
C LYS A 149 -0.63 13.36 10.60
N ALA A 150 -1.14 12.14 10.40
CA ALA A 150 -0.44 10.91 10.79
C ALA A 150 0.77 10.63 9.89
N LEU A 151 0.66 10.89 8.58
CA LEU A 151 1.62 10.49 7.54
C LEU A 151 2.18 11.68 6.75
N GLY A 152 2.01 12.92 7.21
CA GLY A 152 2.36 14.13 6.46
C GLY A 152 3.81 14.20 5.98
N LYS A 153 4.75 13.56 6.68
CA LYS A 153 6.16 13.45 6.23
C LYS A 153 6.36 12.64 4.94
N TYR A 154 5.37 11.82 4.57
CA TYR A 154 5.38 10.97 3.37
C TYR A 154 4.38 11.41 2.31
N ILE A 155 3.38 12.22 2.69
CA ILE A 155 2.40 12.74 1.76
C ILE A 155 2.92 14.07 1.23
N ASN A 156 3.58 14.03 0.09
CA ASN A 156 3.87 15.25 -0.64
C ASN A 156 2.62 15.68 -1.40
N LYS A 157 2.04 16.84 -1.05
CA LYS A 157 0.84 17.38 -1.72
C LYS A 157 1.04 17.69 -3.20
N SER A 158 2.29 17.80 -3.65
CA SER A 158 2.63 17.96 -5.06
C SER A 158 2.87 16.63 -5.79
N ASP A 159 2.97 15.52 -5.05
CA ASP A 159 3.06 14.18 -5.63
C ASP A 159 1.71 13.80 -6.26
N ARG A 160 1.75 13.50 -7.56
CA ARG A 160 0.59 13.12 -8.36
C ARG A 160 0.43 11.60 -8.46
N TYR A 161 1.29 10.85 -7.78
CA TYR A 161 1.41 9.41 -7.94
C TYR A 161 1.18 8.63 -6.66
N LEU A 162 1.17 9.26 -5.47
CA LEU A 162 0.79 8.60 -4.22
C LEU A 162 -0.74 8.67 -3.97
N TYR A 163 -1.34 7.49 -3.83
CA TYR A 163 -2.76 7.28 -3.54
C TYR A 163 -2.94 6.40 -2.31
N PHE A 164 -4.17 6.28 -1.81
CA PHE A 164 -4.52 5.36 -0.73
C PHE A 164 -5.38 4.22 -1.26
N LEU A 165 -5.11 3.00 -0.80
CA LEU A 165 -5.79 1.81 -1.30
C LEU A 165 -7.26 1.84 -0.89
N CYS A 166 -8.17 1.55 -1.84
CA CYS A 166 -9.62 1.52 -1.58
C CYS A 166 -10.16 2.84 -1.03
N ASP A 167 -9.57 3.95 -1.49
CA ASP A 167 -9.85 5.29 -1.00
C ASP A 167 -10.02 6.26 -2.17
N THR A 168 -10.85 7.28 -1.99
CA THR A 168 -11.06 8.33 -3.00
C THR A 168 -10.20 9.56 -2.73
N TYR A 169 -9.27 9.48 -1.77
CA TYR A 169 -8.37 10.57 -1.45
C TYR A 169 -7.64 11.08 -2.70
N SER A 170 -7.85 12.37 -2.97
CA SER A 170 -7.13 13.15 -3.95
C SER A 170 -6.81 14.48 -3.29
N PRO A 171 -5.53 14.85 -3.11
CA PRO A 171 -5.17 16.11 -2.46
C PRO A 171 -5.87 17.34 -3.07
N TYR A 172 -6.22 17.27 -4.36
CA TYR A 172 -6.90 18.34 -5.08
C TYR A 172 -8.42 18.36 -4.87
N GLU A 173 -9.09 17.20 -4.94
CA GLU A 173 -10.55 17.13 -4.74
C GLU A 173 -10.95 17.22 -3.27
N ASP A 174 -10.07 16.76 -2.37
CA ASP A 174 -10.30 16.81 -0.92
C ASP A 174 -10.37 18.26 -0.41
N LEU A 175 -9.66 19.20 -1.03
CA LEU A 175 -9.76 20.63 -0.68
C LEU A 175 -11.16 21.20 -1.00
N LYS A 176 -11.77 20.79 -2.12
CA LYS A 176 -13.13 21.22 -2.47
C LYS A 176 -14.15 20.58 -1.54
N ALA A 177 -14.00 19.28 -1.27
CA ALA A 177 -14.86 18.56 -0.33
C ALA A 177 -14.75 19.15 1.08
N TYR A 178 -13.56 19.53 1.52
CA TYR A 178 -13.34 20.21 2.79
C TYR A 178 -14.12 21.53 2.88
N ARG A 179 -14.06 22.39 1.88
CA ARG A 179 -14.82 23.67 1.89
C ARG A 179 -16.33 23.46 2.05
N LYS A 180 -16.86 22.34 1.55
CA LYS A 180 -18.29 21.99 1.70
C LYS A 180 -18.65 21.64 3.14
N TYR A 181 -17.78 20.91 3.83
CA TYR A 181 -18.01 20.45 5.21
C TYR A 181 -17.33 21.29 6.28
N GLU A 182 -16.53 22.30 5.93
CA GLU A 182 -15.75 23.10 6.87
C GLU A 182 -16.62 23.66 7.99
N LYS A 183 -17.72 24.33 7.62
CA LYS A 183 -18.67 24.91 8.58
C LYS A 183 -19.20 23.84 9.55
N MET A 184 -19.68 22.71 9.02
CA MET A 184 -20.18 21.60 9.83
C MET A 184 -19.09 21.08 10.76
N LEU A 185 -17.90 20.75 10.23
CA LEU A 185 -16.79 20.22 11.03
C LEU A 185 -16.34 21.18 12.14
N THR A 186 -16.36 22.48 11.87
CA THR A 186 -16.07 23.50 12.89
C THR A 186 -17.16 23.63 13.95
N GLU A 187 -18.44 23.42 13.59
CA GLU A 187 -19.59 23.53 14.49
C GLU A 187 -19.78 22.27 15.35
N ILE A 188 -19.53 21.07 14.80
CA ILE A 188 -19.64 19.79 15.54
C ILE A 188 -18.37 19.43 16.31
N ASN A 189 -17.34 20.28 16.26
CA ASN A 189 -16.02 19.96 16.78
C ASN A 189 -16.06 19.59 18.26
N ASP A 190 -16.83 20.29 19.08
CA ASP A 190 -16.97 20.04 20.52
C ASP A 190 -17.64 18.68 20.79
N ASP A 191 -18.65 18.31 19.99
CA ASP A 191 -19.35 17.04 20.07
C ASP A 191 -18.47 15.85 19.67
N VAL A 192 -17.69 16.04 18.60
CA VAL A 192 -16.71 15.05 18.13
C VAL A 192 -15.60 14.93 19.15
N TYR A 193 -15.11 16.04 19.68
CA TYR A 193 -14.14 16.12 20.76
C TYR A 193 -14.61 15.31 21.97
N PHE A 194 -15.76 15.65 22.56
CA PHE A 194 -16.27 14.96 23.75
C PHE A 194 -16.45 13.45 23.51
N TYR A 195 -16.94 13.07 22.34
CA TYR A 195 -17.09 11.67 21.96
C TYR A 195 -15.75 10.93 21.92
N ILE A 196 -14.77 11.50 21.22
CA ILE A 196 -13.46 10.88 21.04
C ILE A 196 -12.73 10.82 22.37
N PHE A 197 -12.75 11.87 23.17
CA PHE A 197 -12.06 11.92 24.45
C PHE A 197 -12.55 10.84 25.42
N ASN A 198 -13.87 10.66 25.51
CA ASN A 198 -14.46 9.58 26.29
C ASN A 198 -14.10 8.18 25.76
N LYS A 199 -13.90 8.03 24.45
CA LYS A 199 -13.45 6.78 23.82
C LYS A 199 -11.95 6.55 24.00
N MET A 200 -11.12 7.58 23.83
CA MET A 200 -9.67 7.56 23.92
C MET A 200 -9.21 7.33 25.36
N ALA A 201 -9.78 8.03 26.35
CA ALA A 201 -9.46 7.79 27.75
C ALA A 201 -9.64 6.30 28.13
N LYS A 202 -10.73 5.68 27.65
CA LYS A 202 -11.04 4.26 27.91
C LYS A 202 -10.18 3.28 27.10
N LYS A 203 -9.80 3.62 25.86
CA LYS A 203 -9.17 2.68 24.91
C LYS A 203 -7.67 2.86 24.72
N ALA A 204 -7.14 4.05 24.96
CA ALA A 204 -5.71 4.35 24.87
C ALA A 204 -5.03 4.39 26.25
N ASN A 205 -5.77 4.26 27.35
CA ASN A 205 -5.26 4.44 28.72
C ASN A 205 -4.49 5.76 28.88
N LEU A 206 -5.06 6.83 28.33
CA LEU A 206 -4.56 8.19 28.45
C LEU A 206 -5.50 8.95 29.40
N PRO A 207 -5.43 8.70 30.72
CA PRO A 207 -6.38 9.28 31.68
C PRO A 207 -6.32 10.81 31.73
N TRP A 208 -5.20 11.43 31.35
CA TRP A 208 -5.09 12.88 31.29
C TRP A 208 -6.02 13.51 30.23
N LEU A 209 -6.41 12.77 29.18
CA LEU A 209 -7.37 13.25 28.19
C LEU A 209 -8.72 13.57 28.83
N GLN A 210 -9.17 12.79 29.83
CA GLN A 210 -10.46 13.02 30.48
C GLN A 210 -10.52 14.34 31.28
N PHE A 211 -9.37 14.95 31.54
CA PHE A 211 -9.22 16.19 32.29
C PHE A 211 -8.99 17.42 31.42
N LEU A 212 -8.90 17.29 30.08
CA LEU A 212 -8.86 18.47 29.22
C LEU A 212 -10.22 19.21 29.33
N PRO A 213 -10.25 20.48 29.78
CA PRO A 213 -11.46 21.25 30.00
C PRO A 213 -12.56 21.08 28.94
N LEU A 214 -13.79 20.91 29.45
CA LEU A 214 -15.04 20.75 28.71
C LEU A 214 -15.49 22.02 27.96
N SER A 215 -14.71 23.10 28.03
CA SER A 215 -14.86 24.27 27.19
C SER A 215 -13.52 24.56 26.55
N LEU A 216 -13.44 24.30 25.26
CA LEU A 216 -12.39 24.83 24.42
C LEU A 216 -12.64 26.35 24.36
N ASP A 217 -11.97 27.10 25.23
CA ASP A 217 -11.83 28.56 25.10
C ASP A 217 -10.35 28.93 24.87
N GLU A 218 -10.05 30.21 24.62
CA GLU A 218 -8.65 30.65 24.46
C GLU A 218 -7.80 30.36 25.71
N ARG A 219 -8.43 30.27 26.90
CA ARG A 219 -7.74 29.92 28.15
C ARG A 219 -7.31 28.46 28.15
N PHE A 220 -8.13 27.55 27.65
CA PHE A 220 -7.72 26.14 27.49
C PHE A 220 -6.48 25.98 26.61
N LEU A 221 -6.36 26.73 25.50
CA LEU A 221 -5.15 26.65 24.66
C LEU A 221 -3.89 27.16 25.39
N ASN A 222 -4.05 28.19 26.23
CA ASN A 222 -2.98 28.71 27.07
C ASN A 222 -2.64 27.76 28.23
N ASP A 223 -3.65 27.14 28.85
CA ASP A 223 -3.49 26.15 29.92
C ASP A 223 -2.91 24.84 29.39
N LEU A 224 -3.22 24.46 28.15
CA LEU A 224 -2.56 23.34 27.47
C LEU A 224 -1.06 23.64 27.33
N ASP A 225 -0.67 24.84 26.91
CA ASP A 225 0.75 25.26 26.82
C ASP A 225 1.47 25.19 28.19
N ILE A 226 0.77 25.56 29.28
CA ILE A 226 1.27 25.46 30.66
C ILE A 226 1.33 24.01 31.15
N SER A 227 0.34 23.18 30.83
CA SER A 227 0.29 21.75 31.21
C SER A 227 1.37 20.95 30.51
N ILE A 228 1.62 21.28 29.24
CA ILE A 228 2.66 20.69 28.37
C ILE A 228 4.06 20.96 28.91
N SER A 229 4.29 22.13 29.52
CA SER A 229 5.61 22.49 30.08
C SER A 229 5.93 21.82 31.41
N HIS A 230 4.96 21.17 32.05
CA HIS A 230 5.13 20.51 33.36
C HIS A 230 5.07 18.96 33.29
N SER A 231 4.76 18.36 32.14
CA SER A 231 4.68 16.90 31.99
C SER A 231 5.99 16.28 31.51
N GLU A 232 6.98 16.15 32.39
CA GLU A 232 8.26 15.48 32.05
C GLU A 232 8.17 13.95 31.93
N ASN A 233 7.01 13.32 32.15
CA ASN A 233 6.92 11.85 32.24
C ASN A 233 5.63 11.18 31.74
N THR A 234 5.00 11.71 30.69
CA THR A 234 3.98 10.95 29.94
C THR A 234 4.46 10.75 28.52
N GLY A 235 4.93 9.54 28.23
CA GLY A 235 5.35 9.17 26.88
C GLY A 235 4.30 9.54 25.84
N SER A 236 4.78 10.03 24.70
CA SER A 236 4.13 9.94 23.39
C SER A 236 3.15 11.02 22.90
N ILE A 237 3.26 12.28 23.31
CA ILE A 237 2.74 13.37 22.46
C ILE A 237 3.86 14.37 22.18
N ASN A 238 4.20 14.56 20.91
CA ASN A 238 5.10 15.63 20.51
C ASN A 238 4.29 16.93 20.53
N PHE A 239 4.39 17.63 21.65
CA PHE A 239 3.62 18.81 21.92
C PHE A 239 4.14 20.07 21.21
N ASP A 240 5.33 20.03 20.60
CA ASP A 240 5.88 21.17 19.88
C ASP A 240 5.07 21.48 18.61
N MET A 241 4.55 20.44 17.94
CA MET A 241 3.63 20.61 16.82
C MET A 241 2.29 21.22 17.26
N ILE A 242 1.81 20.85 18.45
CA ILE A 242 0.56 21.39 19.01
C ILE A 242 0.77 22.87 19.38
N LYS A 243 1.90 23.21 20.01
CA LYS A 243 2.30 24.59 20.31
C LYS A 243 2.40 25.45 19.04
N GLU A 244 3.02 24.94 17.98
CA GLU A 244 3.12 25.67 16.71
C GLU A 244 1.73 25.95 16.10
N LEU A 245 0.81 24.97 16.17
CA LEU A 245 -0.56 25.13 15.69
C LEU A 245 -1.36 26.15 16.52
N ILE A 246 -1.15 26.20 17.83
CA ILE A 246 -1.77 27.18 18.73
C ILE A 246 -1.27 28.60 18.43
N GLN A 247 0.03 28.76 18.14
CA GLN A 247 0.68 30.06 17.93
C GLN A 247 0.39 30.70 16.56
N ARG A 248 -0.26 30.01 15.61
CA ARG A 248 -0.61 30.58 14.30
C ARG A 248 -1.69 31.66 14.42
N LYS A 249 -1.25 32.92 14.47
CA LYS A 249 -2.06 34.15 14.64
C LYS A 249 -3.16 34.44 13.59
N GLN A 250 -3.27 33.66 12.52
CA GLN A 250 -4.09 34.02 11.34
C GLN A 250 -5.41 33.25 11.14
N SER A 251 -5.85 32.39 12.06
CA SER A 251 -7.03 31.51 11.83
C SER A 251 -8.16 31.64 12.85
N ASN A 252 -9.40 31.50 12.34
CA ASN A 252 -10.64 31.36 13.11
C ASN A 252 -10.43 30.34 14.27
N TYR A 253 -10.86 30.71 15.47
CA TYR A 253 -10.72 29.89 16.69
C TYR A 253 -11.17 28.43 16.47
N GLN A 254 -12.33 28.24 15.85
CA GLN A 254 -12.90 26.91 15.60
C GLN A 254 -12.03 26.08 14.65
N LEU A 255 -11.41 26.73 13.66
CA LEU A 255 -10.48 26.08 12.73
C LEU A 255 -9.21 25.61 13.44
N ARG A 256 -8.65 26.43 14.35
CA ARG A 256 -7.50 26.03 15.18
C ARG A 256 -7.85 24.83 16.05
N MET A 257 -9.03 24.84 16.66
CA MET A 257 -9.47 23.72 17.48
C MET A 257 -9.63 22.42 16.69
N LEU A 258 -10.18 22.51 15.48
CA LEU A 258 -10.30 21.35 14.58
C LEU A 258 -8.90 20.78 14.23
N MET A 259 -7.92 21.65 13.93
CA MET A 259 -6.54 21.22 13.65
C MET A 259 -5.84 20.54 14.82
N VAL A 260 -6.09 21.04 16.05
CA VAL A 260 -5.58 20.41 17.28
C VAL A 260 -6.22 19.03 17.46
N LEU A 261 -7.54 18.94 17.28
CA LEU A 261 -8.26 17.68 17.39
C LEU A 261 -7.74 16.63 16.39
N GLU A 262 -7.58 16.99 15.11
CA GLU A 262 -7.01 16.12 14.09
C GLU A 262 -5.65 15.55 14.50
N SER A 263 -4.80 16.39 15.08
CA SER A 263 -3.45 16.03 15.52
C SER A 263 -3.48 15.07 16.71
N ILE A 264 -4.37 15.31 17.67
CA ILE A 264 -4.58 14.43 18.82
C ILE A 264 -5.08 13.06 18.35
N ILE A 265 -6.06 13.02 17.44
CA ILE A 265 -6.60 11.77 16.89
C ILE A 265 -5.50 11.00 16.16
N ALA A 266 -4.72 11.66 15.30
CA ALA A 266 -3.62 11.04 14.57
C ALA A 266 -2.61 10.41 15.53
N LYS A 267 -2.21 11.12 16.59
CA LYS A 267 -1.27 10.59 17.59
C LYS A 267 -1.87 9.43 18.39
N ALA A 268 -3.14 9.53 18.77
CA ALA A 268 -3.84 8.45 19.47
C ALA A 268 -3.96 7.18 18.61
N MET A 269 -4.10 7.31 17.28
CA MET A 269 -4.03 6.15 16.38
C MET A 269 -2.68 5.46 16.45
N LEU A 270 -1.59 6.22 16.40
CA LEU A 270 -0.22 5.68 16.47
C LEU A 270 0.05 5.00 17.82
N GLU A 271 -0.44 5.58 18.91
CA GLU A 271 -0.36 4.98 20.25
C GLU A 271 -1.15 3.66 20.36
N ILE A 272 -2.33 3.57 19.74
CA ILE A 272 -3.08 2.31 19.67
C ILE A 272 -2.27 1.23 18.94
N ILE A 273 -1.55 1.61 17.87
CA ILE A 273 -0.67 0.68 17.14
C ILE A 273 0.48 0.23 18.05
N LYS A 274 1.20 1.17 18.67
CA LYS A 274 2.32 0.89 19.61
C LYS A 274 1.87 -0.06 20.71
N ARG A 275 0.77 0.27 21.38
CA ARG A 275 0.19 -0.54 22.45
C ARG A 275 -0.17 -1.95 21.96
N ARG A 276 -0.81 -2.09 20.80
CA ARG A 276 -1.18 -3.42 20.28
C ARG A 276 0.04 -4.25 19.91
N LEU A 277 1.10 -3.64 19.39
CA LEU A 277 2.39 -4.31 19.16
C LEU A 277 2.98 -4.83 20.48
N LYS A 278 2.95 -4.00 21.53
CA LYS A 278 3.43 -4.40 22.86
C LYS A 278 2.57 -5.51 23.49
N GLU A 279 1.24 -5.34 23.52
CA GLU A 279 0.33 -6.28 24.18
C GLU A 279 0.23 -7.63 23.47
N ARG A 280 0.26 -7.65 22.13
CA ARG A 280 0.03 -8.88 21.35
C ARG A 280 1.30 -9.59 20.92
N LEU A 281 2.43 -8.89 20.80
CA LEU A 281 3.69 -9.43 20.29
C LEU A 281 4.90 -9.13 21.19
N ASP A 282 4.72 -8.47 22.33
CA ASP A 282 5.80 -7.99 23.22
C ASP A 282 6.85 -7.11 22.50
N LEU A 283 6.44 -6.43 21.43
CA LEU A 283 7.30 -5.53 20.67
C LEU A 283 7.16 -4.11 21.20
N ASP A 284 8.23 -3.57 21.77
CA ASP A 284 8.34 -2.17 22.12
C ASP A 284 8.98 -1.41 20.97
N VAL A 285 8.24 -0.49 20.37
CA VAL A 285 8.60 0.21 19.13
C VAL A 285 8.27 1.68 19.30
N GLU A 286 9.16 2.54 18.83
CA GLU A 286 8.92 3.98 18.88
C GLU A 286 7.86 4.43 17.86
N ILE A 287 7.16 5.52 18.18
CA ILE A 287 6.13 6.02 17.25
C ILE A 287 6.73 6.40 15.91
N ASP A 288 7.92 6.98 15.89
CA ASP A 288 8.54 7.42 14.65
C ASP A 288 8.78 6.24 13.71
N ASP A 289 9.24 5.10 14.23
CA ASP A 289 9.38 3.85 13.48
C ASP A 289 8.03 3.31 12.98
N ILE A 290 6.97 3.45 13.79
CA ILE A 290 5.60 3.08 13.36
C ILE A 290 5.16 3.99 12.20
N GLN A 291 5.35 5.31 12.32
CA GLN A 291 5.00 6.23 11.25
C GLN A 291 5.82 5.94 9.99
N ASP A 292 7.11 5.65 10.13
CA ASP A 292 7.98 5.27 9.01
C ASP A 292 7.47 4.00 8.33
N ALA A 293 7.14 2.97 9.11
CA ALA A 293 6.57 1.73 8.59
C ALA A 293 5.26 1.96 7.83
N LEU A 294 4.34 2.76 8.39
CA LEU A 294 3.07 3.07 7.74
C LEU A 294 3.28 3.89 6.46
N GLY A 295 4.23 4.82 6.44
CA GLY A 295 4.59 5.62 5.26
C GLY A 295 5.11 4.76 4.10
N HIS A 296 5.94 3.77 4.40
CA HIS A 296 6.56 2.88 3.41
C HIS A 296 5.72 1.64 3.07
N ALA A 297 4.50 1.52 3.58
CA ALA A 297 3.57 0.45 3.24
C ALA A 297 2.93 0.73 1.86
N LEU A 298 3.76 0.62 0.81
CA LEU A 298 3.40 0.94 -0.57
C LEU A 298 3.21 -0.30 -1.45
N LEU A 299 2.34 -0.17 -2.45
CA LEU A 299 2.13 -1.13 -3.52
C LEU A 299 1.97 -0.42 -4.87
N THR A 300 2.32 -1.10 -5.96
CA THR A 300 2.11 -0.63 -7.32
C THR A 300 1.29 -1.65 -8.11
N PRO A 301 0.18 -1.26 -8.75
CA PRO A 301 -0.50 -2.13 -9.70
C PRO A 301 0.37 -2.31 -10.95
N LEU A 302 0.36 -3.51 -11.52
CA LEU A 302 1.00 -3.89 -12.77
C LEU A 302 -0.03 -4.63 -13.64
N ILE A 303 -0.24 -4.20 -14.89
CA ILE A 303 -1.04 -4.96 -15.85
C ILE A 303 -0.26 -6.20 -16.28
N ASP A 304 -0.91 -7.36 -16.29
CA ASP A 304 -0.35 -8.57 -16.88
C ASP A 304 -0.23 -8.36 -18.41
N PRO A 305 0.99 -8.35 -18.98
CA PRO A 305 1.19 -8.12 -20.41
C PRO A 305 0.60 -9.23 -21.29
N GLU A 306 0.34 -10.42 -20.73
CA GLU A 306 -0.33 -11.51 -21.46
C GLU A 306 -1.86 -11.49 -21.24
N ASN A 307 -2.37 -10.65 -20.33
CA ASN A 307 -3.80 -10.51 -20.03
C ASN A 307 -4.14 -9.10 -19.51
N ALA A 308 -4.45 -8.18 -20.44
CA ALA A 308 -4.68 -6.77 -20.13
C ALA A 308 -5.79 -6.49 -19.08
N ASP A 309 -6.68 -7.47 -18.85
CA ASP A 309 -7.77 -7.39 -17.86
C ASP A 309 -7.34 -7.84 -16.45
N LYS A 310 -6.09 -8.25 -16.27
CA LYS A 310 -5.57 -8.73 -14.97
C LYS A 310 -4.54 -7.77 -14.41
N ILE A 311 -4.85 -7.24 -13.21
CA ILE A 311 -3.93 -6.43 -12.43
C ILE A 311 -3.27 -7.28 -11.34
N MET A 312 -1.95 -7.21 -11.30
CA MET A 312 -1.10 -7.73 -10.23
C MET A 312 -0.66 -6.59 -9.33
N TYR A 313 -0.75 -6.79 -8.03
CA TYR A 313 -0.32 -5.81 -7.05
C TYR A 313 1.04 -6.20 -6.50
N ILE A 314 2.02 -5.32 -6.69
CA ILE A 314 3.41 -5.53 -6.29
C ILE A 314 3.69 -4.73 -5.04
N LYS A 315 4.05 -5.41 -3.96
CA LYS A 315 4.44 -4.78 -2.70
C LYS A 315 5.85 -4.22 -2.81
N HIS A 316 6.06 -3.00 -2.33
CA HIS A 316 7.39 -2.39 -2.30
C HIS A 316 8.24 -3.01 -1.18
N ALA A 317 9.50 -3.28 -1.49
CA ALA A 317 10.48 -3.70 -0.49
C ALA A 317 10.97 -2.46 0.28
N CYS A 318 11.03 -2.56 1.60
CA CYS A 318 11.54 -1.49 2.46
C CYS A 318 12.13 -2.06 3.76
N PRO A 319 12.95 -1.30 4.51
CA PRO A 319 13.54 -1.74 5.77
C PRO A 319 12.50 -2.11 6.84
N TYR A 320 11.32 -1.49 6.78
CA TYR A 320 10.25 -1.64 7.78
C TYR A 320 9.34 -2.86 7.54
N MET A 321 9.65 -3.73 6.57
CA MET A 321 8.79 -4.85 6.18
C MET A 321 8.38 -5.76 7.35
N GLY A 322 9.30 -6.03 8.28
CA GLY A 322 9.00 -6.80 9.49
C GLY A 322 7.95 -6.10 10.37
N LEU A 323 8.15 -4.81 10.63
CA LEU A 323 7.26 -4.00 11.43
C LEU A 323 5.88 -3.84 10.77
N ILE A 324 5.82 -3.56 9.47
CA ILE A 324 4.56 -3.48 8.71
C ILE A 324 3.76 -4.79 8.85
N ASN A 325 4.42 -5.94 8.67
CA ASN A 325 3.75 -7.23 8.80
C ASN A 325 3.22 -7.47 10.23
N ASN A 326 3.96 -7.04 11.25
CA ASN A 326 3.52 -7.12 12.64
C ASN A 326 2.34 -6.18 12.92
N ILE A 327 2.37 -4.96 12.40
CA ILE A 327 1.24 -4.02 12.45
C ILE A 327 0.00 -4.67 11.84
N LEU A 328 0.09 -5.23 10.63
CA LEU A 328 -1.05 -5.91 10.00
C LEU A 328 -1.61 -7.03 10.90
N ARG A 329 -0.73 -7.88 11.47
CA ARG A 329 -1.13 -9.00 12.33
C ARG A 329 -1.85 -8.55 13.60
N VAL A 330 -1.39 -7.49 14.27
CA VAL A 330 -2.04 -7.01 15.51
C VAL A 330 -3.40 -6.35 15.26
N PHE A 331 -3.70 -6.04 14.00
CA PHE A 331 -5.03 -5.65 13.52
C PHE A 331 -5.78 -6.79 12.81
N GLU A 332 -5.32 -8.02 12.98
CA GLU A 332 -5.93 -9.25 12.43
C GLU A 332 -6.03 -9.23 10.90
N LEU A 333 -5.12 -8.50 10.25
CA LEU A 333 -4.89 -8.54 8.81
C LEU A 333 -3.77 -9.52 8.51
N THR A 334 -3.74 -10.04 7.28
CA THR A 334 -2.69 -10.95 6.84
C THR A 334 -1.59 -10.15 6.13
N PRO A 335 -0.31 -10.39 6.45
CA PRO A 335 0.81 -9.81 5.71
C PRO A 335 0.69 -10.02 4.20
N LEU A 336 0.88 -8.95 3.44
CA LEU A 336 0.81 -8.97 1.99
C LEU A 336 2.00 -9.74 1.39
N GLN A 337 1.71 -10.49 0.33
CA GLN A 337 2.73 -11.15 -0.50
C GLN A 337 3.40 -10.12 -1.41
N ASN A 338 4.63 -10.41 -1.86
CA ASN A 338 5.36 -9.53 -2.77
C ASN A 338 4.61 -9.31 -4.09
N PHE A 339 3.93 -10.35 -4.57
CA PHE A 339 3.08 -10.32 -5.76
C PHE A 339 1.75 -10.98 -5.43
N GLN A 340 0.64 -10.31 -5.72
CA GLN A 340 -0.69 -10.85 -5.43
C GLN A 340 -1.74 -10.30 -6.38
N ASN A 341 -2.75 -11.11 -6.68
CA ASN A 341 -3.93 -10.66 -7.41
C ASN A 341 -4.93 -9.98 -6.47
N ARG A 342 -5.95 -9.33 -7.06
CA ARG A 342 -7.04 -8.68 -6.34
C ARG A 342 -7.67 -9.54 -5.25
N SER A 343 -8.05 -10.78 -5.57
CA SER A 343 -8.74 -11.66 -4.63
C SER A 343 -7.89 -11.97 -3.39
N THR A 344 -6.58 -12.12 -3.57
CA THR A 344 -5.63 -12.37 -2.49
C THR A 344 -5.40 -11.11 -1.66
N LEU A 345 -5.22 -9.95 -2.32
CA LEU A 345 -5.08 -8.64 -1.69
C LEU A 345 -6.29 -8.35 -0.78
N LEU A 346 -7.51 -8.45 -1.33
CA LEU A 346 -8.74 -8.18 -0.59
C LEU A 346 -8.94 -9.13 0.59
N ARG A 347 -8.63 -10.42 0.41
CA ARG A 347 -8.70 -11.41 1.49
C ARG A 347 -7.75 -11.06 2.62
N ASN A 348 -6.50 -10.74 2.30
CA ASN A 348 -5.48 -10.42 3.29
C ASN A 348 -5.83 -9.16 4.10
N LEU A 349 -6.44 -8.18 3.44
CA LEU A 349 -6.84 -6.91 4.03
C LEU A 349 -8.28 -6.91 4.57
N LYS A 350 -8.98 -8.05 4.53
CA LYS A 350 -10.38 -8.22 4.95
C LYS A 350 -11.36 -7.23 4.29
N MET A 351 -11.08 -6.85 3.04
CA MET A 351 -11.91 -5.92 2.26
C MET A 351 -12.87 -6.66 1.32
N ARG A 352 -13.94 -5.99 0.88
CA ARG A 352 -14.95 -6.55 -0.03
C ARG A 352 -15.21 -5.56 -1.18
N TYR A 353 -14.46 -5.71 -2.27
CA TYR A 353 -14.64 -4.93 -3.50
C TYR A 353 -14.81 -5.83 -4.70
N SER A 354 -15.67 -5.40 -5.62
CA SER A 354 -16.15 -6.18 -6.76
C SER A 354 -15.26 -6.02 -8.00
N SER A 355 -14.47 -4.94 -8.06
CA SER A 355 -13.61 -4.60 -9.20
C SER A 355 -12.27 -3.98 -8.78
N ASP A 356 -11.29 -3.96 -9.70
CA ASP A 356 -10.03 -3.22 -9.50
C ASP A 356 -10.23 -1.69 -9.55
N VAL A 357 -11.26 -1.23 -10.24
CA VAL A 357 -11.69 0.18 -10.29
C VAL A 357 -12.02 0.69 -8.89
N GLU A 358 -12.76 -0.07 -8.10
CA GLU A 358 -13.11 0.30 -6.71
C GLU A 358 -11.87 0.35 -5.79
N ILE A 359 -10.81 -0.38 -6.13
CA ILE A 359 -9.57 -0.45 -5.33
C ILE A 359 -8.64 0.71 -5.68
N LEU A 360 -8.54 1.01 -6.98
CA LEU A 360 -7.59 1.98 -7.54
C LEU A 360 -8.19 3.38 -7.71
N GLY A 361 -9.52 3.49 -7.73
CA GLY A 361 -10.22 4.71 -8.12
C GLY A 361 -10.33 4.85 -9.64
N GLN A 362 -11.51 5.27 -10.13
CA GLN A 362 -11.83 5.31 -11.57
C GLN A 362 -10.84 6.16 -12.37
N MET A 363 -10.46 7.33 -11.86
CA MET A 363 -9.54 8.24 -12.55
C MET A 363 -8.16 7.59 -12.76
N VAL A 364 -7.62 6.96 -11.72
CA VAL A 364 -6.29 6.33 -11.79
C VAL A 364 -6.38 5.08 -12.66
N PHE A 365 -7.43 4.26 -12.48
CA PHE A 365 -7.67 3.07 -13.30
C PHE A 365 -7.71 3.41 -14.80
N ASN A 366 -8.47 4.44 -15.19
CA ASN A 366 -8.55 4.88 -16.58
C ASN A 366 -7.19 5.36 -17.09
N THR A 367 -6.52 6.24 -16.34
CA THR A 367 -5.19 6.76 -16.70
C THR A 367 -4.17 5.63 -16.87
N TYR A 368 -4.27 4.61 -16.02
CA TYR A 368 -3.39 3.45 -15.99
C TYR A 368 -3.64 2.50 -17.18
N LEU A 369 -4.90 2.28 -17.58
CA LEU A 369 -5.22 1.55 -18.81
C LEU A 369 -4.73 2.29 -20.06
N TYR A 370 -4.95 3.61 -20.15
CA TYR A 370 -4.55 4.39 -21.33
C TYR A 370 -3.02 4.46 -21.52
N LYS A 371 -2.24 4.58 -20.44
CA LYS A 371 -0.76 4.58 -20.54
C LYS A 371 -0.19 3.24 -21.04
N ASN A 372 -0.83 2.13 -20.70
CA ASN A 372 -0.35 0.80 -21.08
C ASN A 372 -0.90 0.32 -22.44
N ALA A 373 -1.87 1.04 -23.04
CA ALA A 373 -2.38 0.76 -24.39
C ALA A 373 -1.50 1.34 -25.52
N ILE A 374 -0.45 2.10 -25.21
CA ILE A 374 0.40 2.82 -26.18
C ILE A 374 1.73 2.08 -26.46
N VAL A 375 1.92 0.84 -25.98
CA VAL A 375 3.14 0.05 -26.26
C VAL A 375 2.97 -0.87 -27.47
#